data_AF-A0A1B3PGI8-F1
#
_entry.id   AF-A0A1B3PGI8-F1
#
_cell.length_a   1.000
_cell.length_b   1.000
_cell.length_c   1.000
_cell.angle_alpha   90.00
_cell.angle_beta   90.00
_cell.angle_gamma   90.00
#
_symmetry.space_group_name_H-M   'P 1'
#
loop_
_entity.id
_entity.type
_entity.pdbx_description
1 polymer ?
#
loop_
_entity_poly.entity_id
_entity_poly.type
_entity_poly.pdbx_seq_one_letter_code
_entity_poly.pdbx_strand_id
1 'polypeptide(L)'
;MNNALTPESPGPSTASLSHTVLGDRVILVAIVVSAVTAVVLGAKFVESTVAWVAAGLLLALAVLAFVSMQGTLGSRMVLAFVQTSMVALHIQLAQGMTEFHFGVFVTLAILLVYLDWRPIVFAAALFAVHHVLFDRLQAAG
;
A
#
# COMPACT_ATOMS: atom_id res chain seq x y z
N MET A 1 5.55 48.47 -26.30
CA MET A 1 5.04 47.09 -26.43
C MET A 1 5.94 46.22 -25.57
N ASN A 2 5.51 45.94 -24.33
CA ASN A 2 6.31 45.21 -23.36
C ASN A 2 5.75 43.80 -23.25
N ASN A 3 6.32 42.85 -24.00
CA ASN A 3 6.08 41.42 -23.77
C ASN A 3 6.81 41.02 -22.48
N ALA A 4 6.11 41.11 -21.35
CA ALA A 4 6.57 40.52 -20.11
C ALA A 4 6.57 38.99 -20.28
N LEU A 5 7.78 38.41 -20.35
CA LEU A 5 8.02 36.98 -20.23
C LEU A 5 7.52 36.52 -18.86
N THR A 6 6.36 35.86 -18.83
CA THR A 6 5.99 35.04 -17.67
C THR A 6 6.99 33.89 -17.59
N PRO A 7 7.70 33.68 -16.48
CA PRO A 7 8.56 32.51 -16.35
C PRO A 7 7.65 31.28 -16.34
N GLU A 8 7.73 30.46 -17.39
CA GLU A 8 7.13 29.13 -17.34
C GLU A 8 7.79 28.38 -16.17
N SER A 9 6.98 27.93 -15.22
CA SER A 9 7.46 27.07 -14.14
C SER A 9 8.10 25.82 -14.79
N PRO A 10 9.36 25.48 -14.48
CA PRO A 10 9.96 24.29 -15.07
C PRO A 10 9.12 23.08 -14.65
N GLY A 11 8.71 22.28 -15.63
CA GLY A 11 8.06 20.99 -15.39
C GLY A 11 8.95 20.07 -14.52
N PRO A 12 8.38 19.01 -13.94
CA PRO A 12 9.12 18.10 -13.06
C PRO A 12 10.38 17.55 -13.76
N SER A 13 11.51 17.55 -13.06
CA SER A 13 12.79 17.08 -13.61
C SER A 13 12.79 15.56 -13.77
N THR A 14 13.50 15.04 -14.78
CA THR A 14 13.64 13.59 -15.02
C THR A 14 14.09 12.80 -13.79
N ALA A 15 14.96 13.39 -12.96
CA ALA A 15 15.44 12.80 -11.71
C ALA A 15 14.32 12.60 -10.67
N SER A 16 13.37 13.53 -10.58
CA SER A 16 12.23 13.43 -9.64
C SER A 16 11.23 12.34 -10.06
N LEU A 17 11.02 12.17 -11.37
CA LEU A 17 10.20 11.10 -11.93
C LEU A 17 10.85 9.73 -11.70
N SER A 18 12.17 9.61 -11.93
CA SER A 18 12.88 8.35 -11.69
C SER A 18 12.85 7.91 -10.23
N HIS A 19 12.93 8.84 -9.28
CA HIS A 19 12.81 8.54 -7.85
C HIS A 19 11.41 8.03 -7.50
N THR A 20 10.37 8.62 -8.09
CA THR A 20 9.00 8.17 -7.84
C THR A 20 8.76 6.74 -8.35
N VAL A 21 9.22 6.45 -9.57
CA VAL A 21 9.11 5.10 -10.15
C VAL A 21 9.91 4.09 -9.33
N LEU A 22 11.07 4.47 -8.78
CA LEU A 22 11.82 3.63 -7.85
C LEU A 22 10.99 3.33 -6.60
N GLY A 23 10.31 4.33 -6.03
CA GLY A 23 9.38 4.14 -4.91
C GLY A 23 8.28 3.13 -5.23
N ASP A 24 7.64 3.25 -6.40
CA ASP A 24 6.61 2.30 -6.83
C ASP A 24 7.14 0.87 -6.95
N ARG A 25 8.38 0.69 -7.43
CA ARG A 25 9.02 -0.64 -7.49
C ARG A 25 9.28 -1.23 -6.10
N VAL A 26 9.76 -0.40 -5.17
CA VAL A 26 10.03 -0.83 -3.78
C VAL A 26 8.73 -1.30 -3.12
N ILE A 27 7.65 -0.53 -3.26
CA ILE A 27 6.36 -0.91 -2.69
C ILE A 27 5.77 -2.14 -3.41
N LEU A 28 5.91 -2.25 -4.73
CA LEU A 28 5.46 -3.44 -5.44
C LEU A 28 6.18 -4.71 -4.97
N VAL A 29 7.50 -4.65 -4.75
CA VAL A 29 8.26 -5.77 -4.18
C VAL A 29 7.75 -6.12 -2.77
N ALA A 30 7.49 -5.12 -1.92
CA ALA A 30 6.91 -5.35 -0.59
C ALA A 30 5.51 -6.00 -0.67
N ILE A 31 4.69 -5.62 -1.65
CA ILE A 31 3.38 -6.22 -1.92
C ILE A 31 3.52 -7.68 -2.36
N VAL A 32 4.49 -7.99 -3.25
CA VAL A 32 4.77 -9.37 -3.66
C VAL A 32 5.18 -10.23 -2.47
N VAL A 33 6.11 -9.74 -1.63
CA VAL A 33 6.48 -10.42 -0.38
C VAL A 33 5.27 -10.62 0.51
N SER A 34 4.44 -9.59 0.67
CA SER A 34 3.23 -9.65 1.48
C SER A 34 2.20 -10.66 0.93
N ALA A 35 2.04 -10.76 -0.39
CA ALA A 35 1.19 -11.76 -1.02
C ALA A 35 1.67 -13.19 -0.73
N VAL A 36 2.99 -13.43 -0.83
CA VAL A 36 3.58 -14.72 -0.45
C VAL A 36 3.35 -15.02 1.02
N THR A 37 3.55 -14.04 1.91
CA THR A 37 3.25 -14.19 3.35
C THR A 37 1.79 -14.55 3.60
N ALA A 38 0.85 -13.93 2.87
CA ALA A 38 -0.58 -14.24 2.99
C ALA A 38 -0.88 -15.68 2.59
N VAL A 39 -0.32 -16.17 1.48
CA VAL A 39 -0.47 -17.57 1.05
C VAL A 39 0.12 -18.54 2.08
N VAL A 40 1.30 -18.24 2.63
CA VAL A 40 1.93 -19.06 3.67
C VAL A 40 1.07 -19.12 4.93
N LEU A 41 0.49 -17.99 5.37
CA LEU A 41 -0.43 -17.95 6.49
C LEU A 41 -1.70 -18.75 6.21
N GLY A 42 -2.33 -18.53 5.05
CA GLY A 42 -3.52 -19.28 4.64
C GLY A 42 -3.31 -20.78 4.53
N ALA A 43 -2.08 -21.24 4.24
CA ALA A 43 -1.73 -22.66 4.23
C ALA A 43 -1.47 -23.23 5.64
N LYS A 44 -1.01 -22.40 6.59
CA LYS A 44 -0.79 -22.81 7.99
C LYS A 44 -2.07 -22.83 8.81
N PHE A 45 -3.00 -21.93 8.51
CA PHE A 45 -4.32 -21.85 9.11
C PHE A 45 -5.39 -22.45 8.16
N VAL A 46 -6.67 -22.34 8.49
CA VAL A 46 -7.75 -23.02 7.72
C VAL A 46 -8.31 -22.15 6.57
N GLU A 47 -7.98 -20.85 6.52
CA GLU A 47 -8.55 -19.85 5.60
C GLU A 47 -7.83 -19.77 4.23
N SER A 48 -7.49 -20.90 3.63
CA SER A 48 -6.66 -20.96 2.41
C SER A 48 -7.29 -20.28 1.19
N THR A 49 -8.61 -20.40 1.00
CA THR A 49 -9.32 -19.77 -0.13
C THR A 49 -9.27 -18.26 -0.04
N VAL A 50 -9.52 -17.69 1.14
CA VAL A 50 -9.47 -16.24 1.36
C VAL A 50 -8.07 -15.72 1.09
N ALA A 51 -7.03 -16.42 1.56
CA ALA A 51 -5.65 -16.04 1.32
C ALA A 51 -5.33 -15.93 -0.18
N TRP A 52 -5.64 -16.96 -0.98
CA TRP A 52 -5.36 -16.95 -2.41
C TRP A 52 -6.16 -15.89 -3.17
N VAL A 53 -7.47 -15.80 -2.91
CA VAL A 53 -8.34 -14.89 -3.65
C VAL A 53 -8.04 -13.43 -3.29
N ALA A 54 -7.99 -13.10 -2.01
CA ALA A 54 -7.75 -11.72 -1.57
C ALA A 54 -6.35 -11.25 -1.94
N ALA A 55 -5.31 -12.06 -1.67
CA ALA A 55 -3.93 -11.68 -2.04
C ALA A 55 -3.75 -11.59 -3.56
N GLY A 56 -4.37 -12.50 -4.32
CA GLY A 56 -4.33 -12.46 -5.79
C GLY A 56 -4.98 -11.20 -6.37
N LEU A 57 -6.16 -10.83 -5.89
CA LEU A 57 -6.86 -9.61 -6.33
C LEU A 57 -6.10 -8.34 -5.96
N LEU A 58 -5.57 -8.29 -4.74
CA LEU A 58 -4.75 -7.16 -4.28
C LEU A 58 -3.46 -7.03 -5.08
N LEU A 59 -2.76 -8.14 -5.34
CA LEU A 59 -1.55 -8.15 -6.16
C LEU A 59 -1.85 -7.73 -7.61
N ALA A 60 -2.94 -8.22 -8.19
CA ALA A 60 -3.37 -7.82 -9.54
C ALA A 60 -3.65 -6.31 -9.61
N LEU A 61 -4.31 -5.74 -8.60
CA LEU A 61 -4.56 -4.30 -8.51
C LEU A 61 -3.24 -3.50 -8.42
N ALA A 62 -2.28 -3.96 -7.61
CA ALA A 62 -0.97 -3.31 -7.52
C ALA A 62 -0.20 -3.36 -8.84
N VAL A 63 -0.17 -4.51 -9.50
CA VAL A 63 0.47 -4.66 -10.81
C VAL A 63 -0.20 -3.75 -11.83
N LEU A 64 -1.54 -3.71 -11.88
CA LEU A 64 -2.28 -2.84 -12.78
C LEU A 64 -1.94 -1.36 -12.54
N ALA A 65 -1.94 -0.90 -11.29
CA ALA A 65 -1.58 0.47 -10.94
C ALA A 65 -0.11 0.80 -11.25
N PHE A 66 0.79 -0.16 -11.08
CA PHE A 66 2.19 0.01 -11.43
C PHE A 66 2.37 0.18 -12.95
N VAL A 67 1.82 -0.73 -13.77
CA VAL A 67 2.03 -0.68 -15.22
C VAL A 67 1.31 0.50 -15.89
N SER A 68 0.17 0.93 -15.36
CA SER A 68 -0.65 1.99 -15.96
C SER A 68 -0.35 3.40 -15.44
N MET A 69 0.15 3.54 -14.21
CA MET A 69 0.18 4.83 -13.51
C MET A 69 1.50 5.11 -12.75
N GLN A 70 2.54 4.27 -12.85
CA GLN A 70 3.81 4.49 -12.15
C GLN A 70 4.33 5.92 -12.32
N GLY A 71 4.92 6.48 -11.26
CA GLY A 71 5.41 7.85 -11.24
C GLY A 71 4.35 8.90 -10.85
N THR A 72 3.07 8.51 -10.72
CA THR A 72 1.97 9.43 -10.38
C THR A 72 1.53 9.32 -8.92
N LEU A 73 0.89 10.37 -8.39
CA LEU A 73 0.26 10.32 -7.06
C LEU A 73 -0.77 9.19 -6.95
N GLY A 74 -1.53 8.94 -8.01
CA GLY A 74 -2.54 7.89 -8.03
C GLY A 74 -1.93 6.51 -7.81
N SER A 75 -0.78 6.21 -8.43
CA SER A 75 -0.10 4.92 -8.21
C SER A 75 0.35 4.76 -6.77
N ARG A 76 0.94 5.81 -6.17
CA ARG A 76 1.34 5.81 -4.75
C ARG A 76 0.17 5.53 -3.81
N MET A 77 -1.00 6.13 -4.07
CA MET A 77 -2.20 5.91 -3.25
C MET A 77 -2.73 4.48 -3.38
N VAL A 78 -2.79 3.95 -4.60
CA VAL A 78 -3.26 2.57 -4.81
C VAL A 78 -2.29 1.56 -4.22
N LEU A 79 -0.98 1.74 -4.40
CA LEU A 79 0.03 0.86 -3.82
C LEU A 79 0.03 0.93 -2.29
N ALA A 80 -0.14 2.12 -1.70
CA ALA A 80 -0.30 2.26 -0.25
C ALA A 80 -1.57 1.56 0.26
N PHE A 81 -2.70 1.70 -0.45
CA PHE A 81 -3.94 1.00 -0.13
C PHE A 81 -3.75 -0.52 -0.16
N VAL A 82 -3.12 -1.04 -1.22
CA VAL A 82 -2.88 -2.48 -1.38
C VAL A 82 -1.97 -3.00 -0.27
N GLN A 83 -0.84 -2.33 0.00
CA GLN A 83 0.08 -2.77 1.05
C GLN A 83 -0.59 -2.76 2.43
N THR A 84 -1.38 -1.73 2.73
CA THR A 84 -2.18 -1.64 3.97
C THR A 84 -3.18 -2.79 4.06
N SER A 85 -3.86 -3.10 2.96
CA SER A 85 -4.85 -4.19 2.90
C SER A 85 -4.20 -5.57 3.06
N MET A 86 -2.97 -5.76 2.55
CA MET A 86 -2.21 -6.98 2.77
C MET A 86 -1.87 -7.18 4.26
N VAL A 87 -1.49 -6.12 4.97
CA VAL A 87 -1.25 -6.21 6.43
C VAL A 87 -2.53 -6.57 7.18
N ALA A 88 -3.66 -5.94 6.84
CA ALA A 88 -4.95 -6.31 7.43
C ALA A 88 -5.31 -7.77 7.14
N LEU A 89 -5.03 -8.25 5.92
CA LEU A 89 -5.21 -9.66 5.54
C LEU A 89 -4.31 -10.59 6.37
N HIS A 90 -3.04 -10.24 6.63
CA HIS A 90 -2.16 -11.05 7.48
C HIS A 90 -2.68 -11.17 8.91
N ILE A 91 -3.17 -10.06 9.48
CA ILE A 91 -3.76 -10.05 10.83
C ILE A 91 -4.98 -10.99 10.87
N GLN A 92 -5.86 -10.91 9.87
CA GLN A 92 -7.04 -11.77 9.77
C GLN A 92 -6.65 -13.26 9.62
N LEU A 93 -5.75 -13.58 8.68
CA LEU A 93 -5.31 -14.96 8.43
C LEU A 93 -4.56 -15.56 9.63
N ALA A 94 -3.88 -14.73 10.41
CA ALA A 94 -3.21 -15.11 11.65
C ALA A 94 -4.12 -14.98 12.88
N GLN A 95 -5.44 -14.86 12.71
CA GLN A 95 -6.42 -14.85 13.79
C GLN A 95 -6.15 -13.78 14.87
N GLY A 96 -5.64 -12.61 14.47
CA GLY A 96 -5.38 -11.49 15.37
C GLY A 96 -4.05 -11.54 16.13
N MET A 97 -3.10 -12.40 15.74
CA MET A 97 -1.76 -12.45 16.36
C MET A 97 -1.05 -11.08 16.35
N THR A 98 -0.48 -10.71 17.49
CA THR A 98 0.16 -9.39 17.71
C THR A 98 1.38 -9.16 16.83
N GLU A 99 2.09 -10.21 16.45
CA GLU A 99 3.30 -10.18 15.63
C GLU A 99 3.03 -9.55 14.25
N PHE A 100 1.84 -9.80 13.67
CA PHE A 100 1.46 -9.27 12.38
C PHE A 100 0.99 -7.81 12.43
N HIS A 101 0.67 -7.29 13.62
CA HIS A 101 0.37 -5.87 13.80
C HIS A 101 1.61 -5.00 13.60
N PHE A 102 2.82 -5.56 13.77
CA PHE A 102 4.05 -4.85 13.44
C PHE A 102 4.12 -4.42 11.96
N GLY A 103 3.41 -5.12 11.07
CA GLY A 103 3.28 -4.76 9.66
C GLY A 103 2.72 -3.35 9.42
N VAL A 104 1.96 -2.78 10.37
CA VAL A 104 1.50 -1.39 10.35
C VAL A 104 2.69 -0.44 10.32
N PHE A 105 3.63 -0.60 11.26
CA PHE A 105 4.80 0.26 11.37
C PHE A 105 5.76 0.08 10.20
N VAL A 106 5.95 -1.16 9.74
CA VAL A 106 6.76 -1.46 8.55
C VAL A 106 6.18 -0.77 7.32
N THR A 107 4.86 -0.81 7.15
CA THR A 107 4.17 -0.15 6.03
C THR A 107 4.34 1.36 6.07
N LEU A 108 4.13 2.00 7.23
CA LEU A 108 4.34 3.44 7.37
C LEU A 108 5.80 3.84 7.13
N ALA A 109 6.75 3.03 7.59
CA ALA A 109 8.18 3.26 7.38
C ALA A 109 8.57 3.12 5.90
N ILE A 110 8.14 2.07 5.21
CA ILE A 110 8.54 1.85 3.81
C ILE A 110 7.89 2.88 2.87
N LEU A 111 6.69 3.40 3.20
CA LEU A 111 6.05 4.48 2.43
C LEU A 111 6.87 5.78 2.42
N LEU A 112 7.82 5.97 3.34
CA LEU A 112 8.76 7.10 3.32
C LEU A 112 9.64 7.10 2.05
N VAL A 113 9.75 5.98 1.31
CA VAL A 113 10.43 5.94 0.01
C VAL A 113 9.84 6.96 -0.97
N TYR A 114 8.57 7.33 -0.84
CA TYR A 114 7.94 8.34 -1.68
C TYR A 114 8.34 9.77 -1.33
N LEU A 115 8.89 10.00 -0.13
CA LEU A 115 9.15 11.33 0.42
C LEU A 115 7.92 12.25 0.32
N ASP A 116 6.73 11.65 0.42
CA ASP A 116 5.44 12.29 0.33
C ASP A 116 4.63 11.88 1.56
N TRP A 117 4.09 12.85 2.28
CA TRP A 117 3.34 12.60 3.50
C TRP A 117 1.95 12.01 3.23
N ARG A 118 1.39 12.24 2.02
CA ARG A 118 0.00 11.89 1.70
C ARG A 118 -0.26 10.37 1.77
N PRO A 119 0.56 9.48 1.16
CA PRO A 119 0.36 8.04 1.27
C PRO A 119 0.46 7.54 2.72
N ILE A 120 1.29 8.19 3.55
CA ILE A 120 1.50 7.83 4.96
C ILE A 120 0.25 8.15 5.77
N VAL A 121 -0.28 9.37 5.66
CA VAL A 121 -1.52 9.77 6.36
C VAL A 121 -2.70 8.94 5.87
N PHE A 122 -2.76 8.68 4.56
CA PHE A 122 -3.78 7.82 3.97
C PHE A 122 -3.74 6.39 4.53
N ALA A 123 -2.56 5.75 4.57
CA ALA A 123 -2.40 4.42 5.16
C ALA A 123 -2.73 4.41 6.66
N ALA A 124 -2.29 5.42 7.42
CA ALA A 124 -2.60 5.54 8.84
C ALA A 124 -4.12 5.65 9.08
N ALA A 125 -4.83 6.43 8.26
CA ALA A 125 -6.29 6.55 8.34
C ALA A 125 -6.98 5.22 8.03
N LEU A 126 -6.53 4.48 7.01
CA LEU A 126 -7.06 3.15 6.70
C LEU A 126 -6.85 2.16 7.85
N PHE A 127 -5.66 2.15 8.47
CA PHE A 127 -5.43 1.33 9.65
C PHE A 127 -6.35 1.73 10.81
N ALA A 128 -6.55 3.03 11.08
CA ALA A 128 -7.47 3.48 12.11
C ALA A 128 -8.91 3.00 11.84
N VAL A 129 -9.37 3.10 10.59
CA VAL A 129 -10.68 2.58 10.18
C VAL A 129 -10.75 1.06 10.39
N HIS A 130 -9.72 0.31 10.02
CA HIS A 130 -9.67 -1.13 10.26
C HIS A 130 -9.82 -1.46 11.74
N HIS A 131 -9.08 -0.80 12.63
CA HIS A 131 -9.17 -1.04 14.07
C HIS A 131 -10.56 -0.73 14.63
N VAL A 132 -11.13 0.45 14.30
CA VAL A 132 -12.44 0.85 14.81
C VAL A 132 -13.54 -0.03 14.24
N LEU A 133 -13.53 -0.30 12.94
CA LEU A 133 -14.56 -1.11 12.29
C LEU A 133 -14.56 -2.54 12.83
N PHE A 134 -13.39 -3.17 12.96
CA PHE A 134 -13.30 -4.53 13.45
C PHE A 134 -13.62 -4.62 14.94
N ASP A 135 -13.21 -3.64 15.76
CA ASP A 135 -13.65 -3.55 17.15
C ASP A 135 -15.19 -3.49 17.25
N ARG A 136 -15.85 -2.68 16.41
CA ARG A 136 -17.32 -2.62 16.39
C ARG A 136 -17.98 -3.90 15.90
N LEU A 137 -17.40 -4.56 14.89
CA LEU A 137 -17.91 -5.85 14.41
C LEU A 137 -17.78 -6.93 15.50
N GLN A 138 -16.63 -7.01 16.19
CA GLN A 138 -16.43 -7.93 17.31
C GLN A 138 -17.36 -7.65 18.49
N ALA A 139 -17.65 -6.37 18.78
CA ALA A 139 -18.61 -5.99 19.81
C ALA A 139 -20.06 -6.33 19.45
N ALA A 140 -20.38 -6.53 18.16
CA ALA A 140 -21.72 -6.82 17.69
C ALA A 140 -22.08 -8.33 17.68
N GLY A 141 -21.08 -9.22 17.77
CA GLY A 141 -21.23 -10.68 17.73
C GLY A 141 -21.06 -11.26 16.34
#